data_AF-A0A1Q8TPN2-F1
#
_entry.id   AF-A0A1Q8TPN2-F1
#
_cell.length_a   1.000
_cell.length_b   1.000
_cell.length_c   1.000
_cell.angle_alpha   90.00
_cell.angle_beta   90.00
_cell.angle_gamma   90.00
#
_symmetry.space_group_name_H-M   'P 1'
#
loop_
_entity.id
_entity.type
_entity.pdbx_description
1 polymer ?
#
loop_
_entity_poly.entity_id
_entity_poly.type
_entity_poly.pdbx_seq_one_letter_code
_entity_poly.pdbx_strand_id
1 'polypeptide(L)'
;MTDGIEPATVLLDGGSGSNFYKSNDWWIYSGELRRPPTTSLRGACSRGWRGETSYPLSWEDVDRNAPHLYDTRQIQDDWARHIDDVEARAVPVPDVLVALLDQVEQELAGLASDAPLAALGAISRLEHVIAEAGDAAAYGAEADARSGTLIGPGLGLPENEGRRRLLSYSLRR
;
A
#
# COMPACT_ATOMS: atom_id res chain seq x y z
N MET A 1 -22.67 12.32 -15.39
CA MET A 1 -22.81 12.01 -13.96
C MET A 1 -21.91 13.01 -13.25
N THR A 2 -22.50 13.92 -12.49
CA THR A 2 -21.91 15.23 -12.10
C THR A 2 -21.57 15.30 -10.62
N ASP A 3 -21.48 14.16 -9.94
CA ASP A 3 -21.10 14.13 -8.54
C ASP A 3 -19.71 13.50 -8.50
N GLY A 4 -18.72 14.20 -7.93
CA GLY A 4 -17.32 13.77 -7.76
C GLY A 4 -17.16 12.54 -6.84
N ILE A 5 -18.02 11.55 -7.01
CA ILE A 5 -18.02 10.26 -6.34
C ILE A 5 -17.03 9.38 -7.12
N GLU A 6 -15.98 8.95 -6.41
CA GLU A 6 -15.01 7.99 -6.93
C GLU A 6 -15.76 6.73 -7.42
N PRO A 7 -15.57 6.30 -8.68
CA PRO A 7 -16.21 5.10 -9.17
C PRO A 7 -15.70 3.89 -8.39
N ALA A 8 -16.59 2.93 -8.12
CA ALA A 8 -16.19 1.68 -7.49
C ALA A 8 -15.06 1.00 -8.29
N THR A 9 -14.14 0.31 -7.60
CA THR A 9 -13.07 -0.48 -8.21
C THR A 9 -13.62 -1.39 -9.31
N VAL A 10 -13.07 -1.30 -10.51
CA VAL A 10 -13.50 -2.16 -11.63
C VAL A 10 -12.97 -3.56 -11.41
N LEU A 11 -13.89 -4.53 -11.41
CA LEU A 11 -13.56 -5.93 -11.53
C LEU A 11 -13.18 -6.21 -13.00
N LEU A 12 -11.92 -6.54 -13.27
CA LEU A 12 -11.51 -6.98 -14.60
C LEU A 12 -11.79 -8.49 -14.71
N ASP A 13 -12.88 -8.84 -15.41
CA ASP A 13 -13.19 -10.23 -15.78
C ASP A 13 -12.33 -10.63 -16.99
N GLY A 14 -11.18 -11.22 -16.68
CA GLY A 14 -10.19 -11.71 -17.63
C GLY A 14 -10.13 -13.23 -17.68
N GLY A 15 -11.27 -13.91 -17.84
CA GLY A 15 -11.31 -15.32 -18.20
C GLY A 15 -11.67 -16.29 -17.06
N SER A 16 -12.01 -17.52 -17.48
CA SER A 16 -12.71 -18.61 -16.75
C SER A 16 -11.97 -19.21 -15.52
N GLY A 17 -11.44 -18.38 -14.63
CA GLY A 17 -10.85 -18.77 -13.35
C GLY A 17 -11.42 -17.93 -12.20
N SER A 18 -11.50 -18.48 -10.99
CA SER A 18 -12.11 -17.85 -9.81
C SER A 18 -11.28 -16.71 -9.19
N ASN A 19 -10.28 -16.17 -9.89
CA ASN A 19 -9.39 -15.12 -9.40
C ASN A 19 -9.67 -13.82 -10.15
N PHE A 20 -10.43 -12.93 -9.53
CA PHE A 20 -10.72 -11.61 -10.09
C PHE A 20 -9.61 -10.62 -9.75
N TYR A 21 -9.02 -9.98 -10.75
CA TYR A 21 -8.06 -8.89 -10.55
C TYR A 21 -8.81 -7.59 -10.30
N LYS A 22 -8.57 -6.98 -9.13
CA LYS A 22 -9.07 -5.64 -8.77
C LYS A 22 -7.95 -4.63 -9.07
N SER A 23 -8.14 -3.83 -10.11
CA SER A 23 -7.22 -2.73 -10.42
C SER A 23 -7.86 -1.40 -10.05
N ASN A 24 -7.07 -0.50 -9.45
CA ASN A 24 -7.41 0.91 -9.27
C ASN A 24 -6.67 1.80 -10.29
N ASP A 25 -6.11 1.22 -11.36
CA ASP A 25 -5.40 1.96 -12.39
C ASP A 25 -6.37 2.91 -13.10
N TRP A 26 -6.15 4.21 -12.98
CA TRP A 26 -7.11 5.21 -13.44
C TRP A 26 -7.45 5.13 -14.95
N TRP A 27 -6.50 4.66 -15.76
CA TRP A 27 -6.69 4.51 -17.21
C TRP A 27 -7.72 3.45 -17.61
N ILE A 28 -8.13 2.58 -16.68
CA ILE A 28 -9.21 1.59 -16.91
C ILE A 28 -10.60 2.25 -16.99
N TYR A 29 -10.71 3.52 -16.57
CA TYR A 29 -11.92 4.33 -16.57
C TYR A 29 -11.98 5.31 -17.76
N SER A 30 -11.47 4.91 -18.93
CA SER A 30 -11.42 5.70 -20.18
C SER A 30 -12.76 5.91 -20.88
N GLY A 31 -13.84 5.29 -20.40
CA GLY A 31 -15.12 5.23 -21.11
C GLY A 31 -15.26 4.01 -22.03
N GLU A 32 -14.16 3.31 -22.32
CA GLU A 32 -14.17 2.08 -23.10
C GLU A 32 -14.87 0.93 -22.34
N LEU A 33 -15.42 -0.05 -23.08
CA LEU A 33 -16.18 -1.17 -22.52
C LEU A 33 -17.42 -0.75 -21.68
N ARG A 34 -18.09 0.34 -22.08
CA ARG A 34 -19.27 0.92 -21.40
C ARG A 34 -19.01 1.38 -19.96
N ARG A 35 -17.75 1.71 -19.63
CA ARG A 35 -17.39 2.22 -18.30
C ARG A 35 -17.69 3.71 -18.21
N PRO A 36 -17.99 4.25 -17.02
CA PRO A 36 -18.08 5.70 -16.85
C PRO A 36 -16.69 6.33 -17.08
N PRO A 37 -16.55 7.34 -17.95
CA PRO A 37 -15.30 8.06 -18.09
C PRO A 37 -15.03 8.88 -16.83
N THR A 38 -13.86 8.70 -16.24
CA THR A 38 -13.41 9.51 -15.10
C THR A 38 -13.07 10.93 -15.57
N THR A 39 -13.48 11.95 -14.82
CA THR A 39 -13.23 13.37 -15.15
C THR A 39 -12.16 14.02 -14.27
N SER A 40 -11.69 13.31 -13.24
CA SER A 40 -10.68 13.82 -12.31
C SER A 40 -9.95 12.70 -11.57
N LEU A 41 -8.74 13.00 -11.11
CA LEU A 41 -7.85 12.08 -10.39
C LEU A 41 -7.51 12.66 -9.02
N ARG A 42 -7.28 11.77 -8.05
CA ARG A 42 -6.78 12.14 -6.72
C ARG A 42 -5.79 11.10 -6.22
N GLY A 43 -4.90 11.50 -5.32
CA GLY A 43 -4.01 10.57 -4.63
C GLY A 43 -4.81 9.55 -3.82
N ALA A 44 -4.32 8.32 -3.76
CA ALA A 44 -4.92 7.29 -2.93
C ALA A 44 -3.84 6.41 -2.30
N CYS A 45 -4.08 5.97 -1.06
CA CYS A 45 -3.25 4.98 -0.39
C CYS A 45 -4.07 3.72 -0.15
N SER A 46 -3.43 2.55 -0.22
CA SER A 46 -4.05 1.25 0.10
C SER A 46 -4.62 1.21 1.53
N ARG A 47 -4.11 2.08 2.41
CA ARG A 47 -4.56 2.28 3.80
C ARG A 47 -5.82 3.15 3.94
N GLY A 48 -6.45 3.53 2.82
CA GLY A 48 -7.74 4.24 2.79
C GLY A 48 -7.63 5.76 2.70
N TRP A 49 -6.44 6.34 2.75
CA TRP A 49 -6.26 7.78 2.50
C TRP A 49 -6.67 8.15 1.08
N ARG A 50 -7.20 9.37 0.95
CA ARG A 50 -7.61 10.01 -0.30
C ARG A 50 -7.14 11.45 -0.28
N GLY A 51 -6.47 11.87 -1.35
CA GLY A 51 -6.06 13.25 -1.55
C GLY A 51 -7.26 14.18 -1.54
N GLU A 52 -7.10 15.34 -0.90
CA GLU A 52 -8.12 16.38 -0.83
C GLU A 52 -8.29 17.08 -2.19
N THR A 53 -7.19 17.23 -2.93
CA THR A 53 -7.18 17.85 -4.25
C THR A 53 -7.65 16.87 -5.31
N SER A 54 -8.66 17.28 -6.06
CA SER A 54 -9.10 16.60 -7.27
C SER A 54 -8.51 17.31 -8.50
N TYR A 55 -7.64 16.61 -9.23
CA TYR A 55 -6.97 17.11 -10.43
C TYR A 55 -7.81 16.78 -11.66
N PRO A 56 -8.16 17.75 -12.52
CA PRO A 56 -8.93 17.46 -13.72
C PRO A 56 -8.17 16.51 -14.65
N LEU A 57 -8.91 15.56 -15.24
CA LEU A 57 -8.40 14.63 -16.23
C LEU A 57 -8.98 14.99 -17.60
N SER A 58 -8.10 15.29 -18.54
CA SER A 58 -8.46 15.49 -19.94
C SER A 58 -8.08 14.25 -20.74
N TRP A 59 -9.07 13.51 -21.23
CA TRP A 59 -8.83 12.35 -22.10
C TRP A 59 -8.27 12.72 -23.48
N GLU A 60 -8.30 14.00 -23.85
CA GLU A 60 -7.66 14.51 -25.07
C GLU A 60 -6.13 14.54 -24.92
N ASP A 61 -5.63 14.75 -23.70
CA ASP A 61 -4.21 14.82 -23.38
C ASP A 61 -3.58 13.46 -23.03
N VAL A 62 -4.41 12.41 -22.95
CA VAL A 62 -3.96 11.03 -22.64
C VAL A 62 -3.65 10.28 -23.95
N ASP A 63 -2.39 9.86 -24.11
CA ASP A 63 -2.06 8.87 -25.13
C ASP A 63 -2.70 7.53 -24.78
N ARG A 64 -3.66 7.08 -25.59
CA ARG A 64 -4.36 5.81 -25.38
C ARG A 64 -3.46 4.59 -25.44
N ASN A 65 -2.35 4.65 -26.19
CA ASN A 65 -1.39 3.55 -26.30
C ASN A 65 -0.36 3.57 -25.17
N ALA A 66 -0.20 4.71 -24.48
CA ALA A 66 0.74 4.87 -23.38
C ALA A 66 0.16 5.73 -22.24
N PRO A 67 -0.99 5.34 -21.64
CA PRO A 67 -1.69 6.17 -20.67
C PRO A 67 -0.88 6.42 -19.39
N HIS A 68 0.05 5.52 -19.05
CA HIS A 68 0.97 5.66 -17.93
C HIS A 68 1.96 6.83 -18.06
N LEU A 69 2.10 7.42 -19.26
CA LEU A 69 2.93 8.60 -19.49
C LEU A 69 2.20 9.92 -19.19
N TYR A 70 0.90 9.87 -18.90
CA TYR A 70 0.15 11.07 -18.51
C TYR A 70 0.75 11.70 -17.25
N ASP A 71 0.84 13.04 -17.24
CA ASP A 71 1.47 13.77 -16.16
C ASP A 71 0.64 13.69 -14.87
N THR A 72 1.11 12.86 -13.93
CA THR A 72 0.51 12.67 -12.61
C THR A 72 1.35 13.25 -11.49
N ARG A 73 2.36 14.08 -11.78
CA ARG A 73 3.34 14.57 -10.79
C ARG A 73 2.69 15.21 -9.57
N GLN A 74 1.68 16.07 -9.76
CA GLN A 74 1.00 16.74 -8.64
C GLN A 74 0.27 15.74 -7.71
N ILE A 75 -0.29 14.67 -8.28
CA ILE A 75 -0.95 13.58 -7.53
C ILE A 75 0.09 12.75 -6.76
N GLN A 76 1.25 12.52 -7.39
CA GLN A 76 2.38 11.85 -6.77
C GLN A 76 2.96 12.67 -5.62
N ASP A 77 3.04 14.00 -5.75
CA ASP A 77 3.49 14.91 -4.70
C ASP A 77 2.50 14.93 -3.50
N ASP A 78 1.20 14.91 -3.77
CA ASP A 78 0.15 14.75 -2.75
C ASP A 78 0.32 13.44 -1.98
N TRP A 79 0.58 12.35 -2.70
CA TRP A 79 0.82 11.03 -2.09
C TRP A 79 2.13 11.00 -1.30
N ALA A 80 3.22 11.55 -1.82
CA ALA A 80 4.51 11.60 -1.16
C ALA A 80 4.42 12.37 0.16
N ARG A 81 3.81 13.55 0.16
CA ARG A 81 3.54 14.30 1.41
C ARG A 81 2.70 13.51 2.41
N HIS A 82 1.71 12.75 1.93
CA HIS A 82 0.94 11.89 2.81
C HIS A 82 1.79 10.78 3.44
N ILE A 83 2.72 10.18 2.70
CA ILE A 83 3.66 9.19 3.26
C ILE A 83 4.57 9.85 4.29
N ASP A 84 5.14 11.01 3.99
CA ASP A 84 5.98 11.76 4.94
C ASP A 84 5.21 12.07 6.25
N ASP A 85 3.95 12.49 6.15
CA ASP A 85 3.08 12.76 7.29
C ASP A 85 2.77 11.50 8.12
N VAL A 86 2.62 10.34 7.45
CA VAL A 86 2.41 9.04 8.11
C VAL A 86 3.67 8.61 8.86
N GLU A 87 4.83 8.74 8.23
CA GLU A 87 6.12 8.38 8.81
C GLU A 87 6.49 9.29 9.99
N ALA A 88 6.26 10.60 9.87
CA ALA A 88 6.51 11.56 10.95
C ALA A 88 5.65 11.32 12.20
N ARG A 89 4.50 10.67 12.07
CA ARG A 89 3.59 10.33 13.20
C ARG A 89 3.89 8.97 13.80
N ALA A 90 4.52 8.07 13.04
CA ALA A 90 4.90 6.75 13.51
C ALA A 90 6.08 6.82 14.49
N VAL A 91 6.23 5.79 15.32
CA VAL A 91 7.45 5.62 16.11
C VAL A 91 8.59 5.35 15.11
N PRO A 92 9.68 6.14 15.13
CA PRO A 92 10.75 5.99 14.17
C PRO A 92 11.46 4.65 14.36
N VAL A 93 11.69 3.96 13.25
CA VAL A 93 12.56 2.79 13.22
C VAL A 93 14.01 3.28 13.14
N PRO A 94 14.96 2.70 13.91
CA PRO A 94 16.36 3.11 13.81
C PRO A 94 16.91 2.97 12.38
N ASP A 95 17.62 4.00 11.89
CA ASP A 95 18.15 4.06 10.51
C ASP A 95 18.98 2.82 10.12
N VAL A 96 19.74 2.28 11.07
CA VAL A 96 20.52 1.05 10.85
C VAL A 96 19.64 -0.14 10.47
N LEU A 97 18.45 -0.25 11.06
CA LEU A 97 17.52 -1.33 10.75
C LEU A 97 16.83 -1.10 9.40
N VAL A 98 16.51 0.15 9.06
CA VAL A 98 15.99 0.52 7.74
C VAL A 98 16.98 0.11 6.65
N ALA A 99 18.24 0.51 6.78
CA ALA A 99 19.29 0.17 5.80
C ALA A 99 19.52 -1.35 5.67
N LEU A 100 19.41 -2.10 6.76
CA LEU A 100 19.51 -3.57 6.72
C LEU A 100 18.32 -4.20 5.97
N LEU A 101 17.11 -3.68 6.16
CA LEU A 101 15.92 -4.17 5.45
C LEU A 101 16.02 -3.86 3.94
N ASP A 102 16.50 -2.68 3.56
CA ASP A 102 16.75 -2.31 2.17
C ASP A 102 17.77 -3.25 1.51
N GLN A 103 18.83 -3.61 2.24
CA GLN A 103 19.83 -4.56 1.75
C GLN A 103 19.22 -5.96 1.55
N VAL A 104 18.42 -6.43 2.50
CA VAL A 104 17.71 -7.72 2.39
C VAL A 104 16.78 -7.72 1.17
N GLU A 105 16.05 -6.63 0.92
CA GLU A 105 15.19 -6.51 -0.26
C GLU A 105 15.99 -6.63 -1.57
N GLN A 106 17.13 -5.94 -1.67
CA GLN A 106 18.00 -6.00 -2.85
C GLN A 106 18.54 -7.42 -3.10
N GLU A 107 19.03 -8.10 -2.06
CA GLU A 107 19.53 -9.47 -2.16
C GLU A 107 18.41 -10.46 -2.54
N LEU A 108 17.22 -10.30 -1.97
CA LEU A 108 16.05 -11.11 -2.33
C LEU A 108 15.62 -10.89 -3.78
N ALA A 109 15.65 -9.66 -4.28
CA ALA A 109 15.35 -9.36 -5.68
C ALA A 109 16.35 -10.01 -6.64
N GLY A 110 17.64 -9.99 -6.29
CA GLY A 110 18.69 -10.73 -7.01
C GLY A 110 18.43 -12.23 -7.00
N LEU A 111 18.21 -12.82 -5.82
CA LEU A 111 17.90 -14.24 -5.68
C LEU A 111 16.61 -14.65 -6.40
N ALA A 112 15.58 -13.81 -6.42
CA ALA A 112 14.34 -14.11 -7.12
C ALA A 112 14.55 -14.29 -8.63
N SER A 113 15.55 -13.61 -9.20
CA SER A 113 15.92 -13.74 -10.61
C SER A 113 16.85 -14.92 -10.86
N ASP A 114 17.87 -15.10 -10.01
CA ASP A 114 18.95 -16.07 -10.24
C ASP A 114 18.67 -17.45 -9.65
N ALA A 115 18.00 -17.52 -8.50
CA ALA A 115 17.71 -18.74 -7.74
C ALA A 115 16.38 -18.65 -6.96
N PRO A 116 15.22 -18.71 -7.63
CA PRO A 116 13.92 -18.42 -7.02
C PRO A 116 13.58 -19.27 -5.76
N LEU A 117 13.98 -20.54 -5.73
CA LEU A 117 13.76 -21.40 -4.56
C LEU A 117 14.63 -20.99 -3.36
N ALA A 118 15.83 -20.45 -3.61
CA ALA A 118 16.68 -19.91 -2.55
C ALA A 118 16.08 -18.61 -2.00
N ALA A 119 15.50 -17.76 -2.86
CA ALA A 119 14.74 -16.59 -2.44
C ALA A 119 13.56 -16.98 -1.53
N LEU A 120 12.77 -17.99 -1.91
CA LEU A 120 11.68 -18.49 -1.07
C LEU A 120 12.19 -19.06 0.26
N GLY A 121 13.32 -19.77 0.27
CA GLY A 121 13.94 -20.25 1.50
C GLY A 121 14.37 -19.11 2.44
N ALA A 122 14.95 -18.04 1.89
CA ALA A 122 15.30 -16.84 2.63
C ALA A 122 14.06 -16.12 3.18
N ILE A 123 12.99 -16.01 2.38
CA ILE A 123 11.69 -15.46 2.81
C ILE A 123 11.12 -16.27 3.97
N SER A 124 11.08 -17.60 3.89
CA SER A 124 10.61 -18.44 5.01
C SER A 124 11.44 -18.23 6.28
N ARG A 125 12.75 -18.00 6.15
CA ARG A 125 13.59 -17.67 7.31
C ARG A 125 13.23 -16.30 7.91
N LEU A 126 12.95 -15.30 7.08
CA LEU A 126 12.50 -13.97 7.51
C LEU A 126 11.12 -14.03 8.15
N GLU A 127 10.18 -14.81 7.60
CA GLU A 127 8.86 -15.02 8.20
C GLU A 127 8.98 -15.57 9.62
N HIS A 128 9.91 -16.50 9.85
CA HIS A 128 10.19 -17.02 11.19
C HIS A 128 10.74 -15.94 12.14
N VAL A 129 11.70 -15.10 11.70
CA VAL A 129 12.19 -13.96 12.50
C VAL A 129 11.05 -13.00 12.83
N ILE A 130 10.21 -12.67 11.84
CA ILE A 130 9.06 -11.77 11.99
C ILE A 130 8.05 -12.35 12.98
N ALA A 131 7.80 -13.66 12.95
CA ALA A 131 6.89 -14.31 13.89
C ALA A 131 7.40 -14.19 15.33
N GLU A 132 8.67 -14.55 15.59
CA GLU A 132 9.25 -14.50 16.93
C GLU A 132 9.36 -13.06 17.46
N ALA A 133 9.94 -12.15 16.67
CA ALA A 133 10.11 -10.76 17.08
C ALA A 133 8.75 -10.04 17.19
N GLY A 134 7.81 -10.37 16.30
CA GLY A 134 6.47 -9.81 16.27
C GLY A 134 5.66 -10.14 17.50
N ASP A 135 5.67 -11.39 17.97
CA ASP A 135 4.95 -11.81 19.20
C ASP A 135 5.47 -11.03 20.43
N ALA A 136 6.80 -10.96 20.58
CA ALA A 136 7.43 -10.22 21.68
C ALA A 136 7.12 -8.72 21.64
N ALA A 137 7.21 -8.10 20.45
CA ALA A 137 6.89 -6.70 20.27
C ALA A 137 5.40 -6.42 20.49
N ALA A 138 4.52 -7.32 20.06
CA ALA A 138 3.08 -7.18 20.26
C ALA A 138 2.71 -7.22 21.74
N TYR A 139 3.30 -8.14 22.50
CA TYR A 139 3.12 -8.20 23.95
C TYR A 139 3.58 -6.90 24.64
N GLY A 140 4.73 -6.37 24.25
CA GLY A 140 5.24 -5.09 24.75
C GLY A 140 4.28 -3.92 24.45
N ALA A 141 3.84 -3.81 23.20
CA ALA A 141 2.93 -2.75 22.78
C ALA A 141 1.54 -2.88 23.45
N GLU A 142 1.02 -4.08 23.69
CA GLU A 142 -0.19 -4.29 24.49
C GLU A 142 -0.01 -3.79 25.94
N ALA A 143 1.17 -3.97 26.54
CA ALA A 143 1.46 -3.45 27.86
C ALA A 143 1.46 -1.92 27.88
N ASP A 144 2.09 -1.29 26.89
CA ASP A 144 2.12 0.18 26.74
C ASP A 144 0.71 0.75 26.46
N ALA A 145 -0.11 0.04 25.68
CA ALA A 145 -1.48 0.45 25.42
C ALA A 145 -2.35 0.46 26.70
N ARG A 146 -2.10 -0.45 27.65
CA ARG A 146 -2.76 -0.41 28.97
C ARG A 146 -2.38 0.84 29.78
N SER A 147 -1.22 1.44 29.50
CA SER A 147 -0.79 2.72 30.07
C SER A 147 -1.22 3.95 29.25
N GLY A 148 -1.97 3.77 28.16
CA GLY A 148 -2.57 4.86 27.39
C GLY A 148 -1.94 5.15 26.03
N THR A 149 -0.92 4.38 25.60
CA THR A 149 -0.34 4.51 24.26
C THR A 149 -1.34 4.06 23.17
N LEU A 150 -1.51 4.86 22.12
CA LEU A 150 -2.32 4.47 20.96
C LEU A 150 -1.47 3.66 19.96
N ILE A 151 -1.94 2.46 19.61
CA ILE A 151 -1.20 1.51 18.78
C ILE A 151 -1.16 1.97 17.32
N GLY A 152 -2.28 2.44 16.78
CA GLY A 152 -2.36 2.87 15.39
C GLY A 152 -1.37 3.98 15.07
N PRO A 153 -1.47 5.15 15.73
CA PRO A 153 -0.56 6.26 15.50
C PRO A 153 0.91 5.85 15.65
N GLY A 154 1.26 5.05 16.66
CA GLY A 154 2.62 4.55 16.83
C GLY A 154 3.15 3.71 15.67
N LEU A 155 2.27 3.11 14.88
CA LEU A 155 2.61 2.33 13.67
C LEU A 155 2.36 3.11 12.36
N GLY A 156 1.96 4.39 12.42
CA GLY A 156 1.54 5.14 11.23
C GLY A 156 0.23 4.61 10.61
N LEU A 157 -0.63 3.97 11.40
CA LEU A 157 -1.88 3.35 10.97
C LEU A 157 -3.10 3.97 11.65
N PRO A 158 -4.30 3.88 11.05
CA PRO A 158 -5.54 4.06 11.79
C PRO A 158 -5.62 3.09 12.97
N GLU A 159 -6.18 3.53 14.12
CA GLU A 159 -6.19 2.76 15.37
C GLU A 159 -6.77 1.34 15.22
N ASN A 160 -7.85 1.18 14.47
CA ASN A 160 -8.45 -0.12 14.21
C ASN A 160 -7.51 -1.05 13.42
N GLU A 161 -6.81 -0.53 12.41
CA GLU A 161 -5.86 -1.31 11.61
C GLU A 161 -4.59 -1.61 12.41
N GLY A 162 -4.11 -0.67 13.22
CA GLY A 162 -3.02 -0.90 14.16
C GLY A 162 -3.32 -2.04 15.12
N ARG A 163 -4.52 -2.06 15.73
CA ARG A 163 -4.96 -3.17 16.59
C ARG A 163 -5.07 -4.49 15.85
N ARG A 164 -5.60 -4.48 14.62
CA ARG A 164 -5.68 -5.69 13.78
C ARG A 164 -4.28 -6.23 13.48
N ARG A 165 -3.33 -5.34 13.18
CA ARG A 165 -1.93 -5.70 12.92
C ARG A 165 -1.28 -6.29 14.15
N LEU A 166 -1.49 -5.68 15.32
CA LEU A 166 -1.02 -6.19 16.61
C LEU A 166 -1.51 -7.61 16.88
N LEU A 167 -2.84 -7.83 16.76
CA LEU A 167 -3.45 -9.15 16.92
C LEU A 167 -2.88 -10.18 15.93
N SER A 168 -2.56 -9.76 14.70
CA SER A 168 -1.99 -10.66 13.70
C SER A 168 -0.62 -11.21 14.10
N TYR A 169 0.14 -10.50 14.93
CA TYR A 169 1.43 -10.99 15.45
C TYR A 169 1.23 -11.95 16.63
N SER A 170 0.30 -11.65 17.54
CA SER A 170 -0.01 -12.52 18.69
C SER A 170 -0.67 -13.85 18.32
N LEU A 171 -1.26 -13.95 17.12
CA LEU A 171 -1.97 -15.14 16.64
C LEU A 171 -1.12 -16.08 15.75
N ARG A 172 0.11 -15.71 15.38
CA ARG A 172 0.97 -16.45 14.44
C ARG A 172 1.78 -17.60 15.07
N ARG A 173 1.29 -18.15 16.19
CA ARG A 173 1.96 -19.24 16.93
C ARG A 173 1.95 -20.57 16.19
#